data_AF-A0A060BZ04-F1
#
_entry.id   AF-A0A060BZ04-F1
#
_cell.length_a   1.000
_cell.length_b   1.000
_cell.length_c   1.000
_cell.angle_alpha   90.00
_cell.angle_beta   90.00
_cell.angle_gamma   90.00
#
_symmetry.space_group_name_H-M   'P 1'
#
loop_
_entity.id
_entity.type
_entity.pdbx_description
1 polymer ?
#
loop_
_entity_poly.entity_id
_entity_poly.type
_entity_poly.pdbx_seq_one_letter_code
_entity_poly.pdbx_strand_id
1 'polypeptide(L)'
;MIEMAKYYGFDGWFVNEEANGAFDQEQPVLKYEDMVDILNQFTEQAKKESEKTGDDIGIISYTNSGTLEYNNSSTPINNKSVLYARNSDGYLTDFGDNAYSNEKYSEAKWNKSGIR
;
A
#
# COMPACT_ATOMS: atom_id res chain seq x y z
N MET A 1 8.60 9.97 9.10
CA MET A 1 7.65 10.18 7.97
C MET A 1 6.41 10.93 8.40
N ILE A 2 5.69 10.46 9.43
CA ILE A 2 4.51 11.15 10.01
C ILE A 2 4.86 12.57 10.46
N GLU A 3 5.94 12.76 11.22
CA GLU A 3 6.36 14.10 11.68
C GLU A 3 6.63 15.08 10.53
N MET A 4 7.19 14.59 9.41
CA MET A 4 7.42 15.42 8.22
C MET A 4 6.11 15.81 7.55
N ALA A 5 5.17 14.87 7.42
CA ALA A 5 3.83 15.12 6.89
C ALA A 5 3.14 16.24 7.68
N LYS A 6 3.21 16.18 9.01
CA LYS A 6 2.67 17.23 9.90
C LYS A 6 3.40 18.56 9.77
N TYR A 7 4.73 18.53 9.78
CA TYR A 7 5.53 19.75 9.76
C TYR A 7 5.34 20.55 8.47
N TYR A 8 5.27 19.85 7.34
CA TYR A 8 5.12 20.47 6.02
C TYR A 8 3.67 20.57 5.54
N GLY A 9 2.72 19.98 6.26
CA GLY A 9 1.28 20.07 5.97
C GLY A 9 0.84 19.28 4.73
N PHE A 10 1.32 18.05 4.57
CA PHE A 10 0.85 17.12 3.52
C PHE A 10 0.28 15.84 4.13
N ASP A 11 -0.57 15.15 3.37
CA ASP A 11 -1.49 14.13 3.90
C ASP A 11 -0.94 12.70 3.89
N GLY A 12 0.31 12.48 3.47
CA GLY A 12 0.85 11.13 3.41
C GLY A 12 1.98 10.89 2.44
N TRP A 13 2.20 9.60 2.17
CA TRP A 13 3.32 9.13 1.36
C TRP A 13 2.86 8.17 0.28
N PHE A 14 3.58 8.20 -0.84
CA PHE A 14 3.51 7.15 -1.85
C PHE A 14 4.79 6.32 -1.79
N VAL A 15 4.63 5.00 -1.67
CA VAL A 15 5.73 4.03 -1.68
C VAL A 15 5.74 3.35 -3.03
N ASN A 16 6.79 3.63 -3.80
CA ASN A 16 7.13 2.92 -5.02
C ASN A 16 8.24 1.90 -4.71
N GLU A 17 7.87 0.66 -4.38
CA GLU A 17 8.86 -0.37 -4.06
C GLU A 17 9.31 -1.10 -5.34
N GLU A 18 10.53 -0.80 -5.76
CA GLU A 18 11.18 -1.31 -6.98
C GLU A 18 12.59 -1.86 -6.67
N ALA A 19 12.90 -2.11 -5.39
CA ALA A 19 14.28 -2.36 -4.95
C ALA A 19 14.89 -3.62 -5.55
N ASN A 20 14.05 -4.63 -5.84
CA ASN A 20 14.48 -5.89 -6.45
C ASN A 20 14.33 -5.92 -7.98
N GLY A 21 13.77 -4.86 -8.59
CA GLY A 21 13.36 -4.87 -9.99
C GLY A 21 12.55 -6.13 -10.34
N ALA A 22 12.90 -6.77 -11.47
CA ALA A 22 12.26 -8.00 -11.92
C ALA A 22 12.77 -9.29 -11.24
N PHE A 23 13.77 -9.21 -10.35
CA PHE A 23 14.46 -10.37 -9.78
C PHE A 23 14.16 -10.51 -8.29
N ASP A 24 12.95 -10.94 -7.94
CA ASP A 24 12.48 -10.88 -6.54
C ASP A 24 12.74 -12.14 -5.68
N GLN A 25 13.22 -13.26 -6.25
CA GLN A 25 13.20 -14.55 -5.54
C GLN A 25 14.52 -15.11 -5.02
N GLU A 26 15.67 -14.80 -5.66
CA GLU A 26 16.90 -15.53 -5.34
C GLU A 26 17.79 -14.81 -4.32
N GLN A 27 17.96 -13.48 -4.44
CA GLN A 27 18.74 -12.65 -3.52
C GLN A 27 18.17 -11.23 -3.46
N PRO A 28 17.02 -11.03 -2.78
CA PRO A 28 16.40 -9.71 -2.73
C PRO A 28 17.28 -8.72 -1.97
N VAL A 29 17.39 -7.50 -2.49
CA VAL A 29 17.96 -6.35 -1.77
C VAL A 29 17.09 -6.00 -0.58
N LEU A 30 15.76 -6.12 -0.74
CA LEU A 30 14.76 -5.91 0.30
C LEU A 30 13.75 -7.04 0.24
N LYS A 31 13.55 -7.78 1.34
CA LYS A 31 12.50 -8.81 1.38
C LYS A 31 11.14 -8.12 1.45
N TYR A 32 10.14 -8.65 0.74
CA TYR A 32 8.83 -8.01 0.75
C TYR A 32 8.17 -8.07 2.13
N GLU A 33 8.50 -9.06 2.96
CA GLU A 33 8.05 -9.15 4.35
C GLU A 33 8.55 -7.95 5.17
N ASP A 34 9.78 -7.51 4.97
CA ASP A 34 10.33 -6.33 5.66
C ASP A 34 9.56 -5.07 5.26
N MET A 35 9.18 -4.95 3.98
CA MET A 35 8.36 -3.84 3.51
C MET A 35 6.93 -3.91 4.07
N VAL A 36 6.34 -5.10 4.18
CA VAL A 36 5.03 -5.29 4.83
C VAL A 36 5.09 -4.83 6.28
N ASP A 37 6.16 -5.16 7.01
CA ASP A 37 6.35 -4.72 8.39
C ASP A 37 6.49 -3.19 8.49
N ILE A 38 7.20 -2.57 7.55
CA ILE A 38 7.31 -1.10 7.48
C ILE A 38 5.94 -0.46 7.24
N LEU A 39 5.17 -0.97 6.28
CA LEU A 39 3.83 -0.48 5.97
C LEU A 39 2.89 -0.63 7.18
N ASN A 40 2.92 -1.77 7.87
CA ASN A 40 2.12 -1.99 9.08
C ASN A 40 2.54 -1.04 10.21
N GLN A 41 3.84 -0.89 10.47
CA GLN A 41 4.33 0.04 11.50
C GLN A 41 3.95 1.48 11.19
N PHE A 42 4.03 1.91 9.93
CA PHE A 42 3.60 3.25 9.53
C PHE A 42 2.11 3.44 9.77
N THR A 43 1.27 2.54 9.27
CA THR A 43 -0.19 2.67 9.38
C THR A 43 -0.69 2.61 10.83
N GLU A 44 -0.10 1.75 11.66
CA GLU A 44 -0.39 1.72 13.10
C GLU A 44 -0.03 3.03 13.81
N GLN A 45 1.13 3.61 13.48
CA GLN A 45 1.55 4.88 14.06
C GLN A 45 0.70 6.05 13.56
N ALA A 46 0.39 6.08 12.27
CA ALA A 46 -0.45 7.12 11.67
C ALA A 46 -1.86 7.10 12.26
N LYS A 47 -2.44 5.92 12.48
CA LYS A 47 -3.72 5.77 13.17
C LYS A 47 -3.69 6.32 14.60
N LYS A 48 -2.66 5.98 15.38
CA LYS A 48 -2.49 6.50 16.75
C LYS A 48 -2.37 8.03 16.76
N GLU A 49 -1.71 8.59 15.74
CA GLU A 49 -1.57 10.04 15.62
C GLU A 49 -2.89 10.72 15.21
N SER A 50 -3.64 10.14 14.27
CA SER A 50 -4.99 10.59 13.90
C SER A 50 -5.93 10.58 15.11
N GLU A 51 -5.93 9.52 15.91
CA GLU A 51 -6.72 9.44 17.16
C GLU A 51 -6.38 10.55 18.18
N LYS A 52 -5.14 11.05 18.16
CA LYS A 52 -4.65 12.07 19.08
C LYS A 52 -4.87 13.50 18.58
N THR A 53 -4.76 13.72 17.27
CA THR A 53 -4.66 15.07 16.67
C THR A 53 -5.80 15.40 15.72
N GLY A 54 -6.47 14.39 15.18
CA GLY A 54 -7.40 14.53 14.07
C GLY A 54 -6.73 14.65 12.70
N ASP A 55 -5.39 14.61 12.63
CA ASP A 55 -4.64 14.66 11.37
C ASP A 55 -4.61 13.26 10.74
N ASP A 56 -5.27 13.09 9.58
CA ASP A 56 -5.24 11.85 8.82
C ASP A 56 -4.03 11.81 7.88
N ILE A 57 -3.05 10.95 8.20
CA ILE A 57 -1.83 10.76 7.40
C ILE A 57 -1.85 9.34 6.82
N GLY A 58 -1.87 9.24 5.49
CA GLY A 58 -2.01 7.97 4.79
C GLY A 58 -0.73 7.48 4.10
N ILE A 59 -0.81 6.25 3.60
CA ILE A 59 0.21 5.68 2.71
C ILE A 59 -0.42 4.92 1.56
N ILE A 60 0.02 5.20 0.33
CA ILE A 60 -0.34 4.43 -0.87
C ILE A 60 0.88 3.62 -1.27
N SER A 61 0.70 2.33 -1.56
CA SER A 61 1.80 1.44 -1.93
C SER A 61 1.70 0.97 -3.38
N TYR A 62 2.85 0.56 -3.90
CA TYR A 62 3.04 -0.02 -5.22
C TYR A 62 4.23 -0.99 -5.14
N THR A 63 4.20 -2.04 -5.96
CA THR A 63 5.36 -2.92 -6.17
C THR A 63 5.38 -3.40 -7.61
N ASN A 64 6.57 -3.66 -8.15
CA ASN A 64 6.77 -4.16 -9.51
C ASN A 64 5.98 -5.45 -9.79
N SER A 65 5.41 -5.56 -11.00
CA SER A 65 4.62 -6.73 -11.44
C SER A 65 3.47 -7.03 -10.47
N GLY A 66 2.96 -5.97 -9.87
CA GLY A 66 2.05 -5.99 -8.76
C GLY A 66 0.59 -5.92 -9.21
N THR A 67 -0.21 -6.91 -8.82
CA THR A 67 -1.62 -7.03 -9.21
C THR A 67 -2.48 -7.49 -8.04
N LEU A 68 -3.71 -6.97 -7.96
CA LEU A 68 -4.74 -7.43 -7.02
C LEU A 68 -5.69 -8.47 -7.64
N GLU A 69 -5.35 -9.01 -8.81
CA GLU A 69 -6.12 -10.06 -9.44
C GLU A 69 -6.12 -11.36 -8.63
N TYR A 70 -7.24 -12.07 -8.75
CA TYR A 70 -7.46 -13.39 -8.21
C TYR A 70 -7.66 -14.37 -9.36
N ASN A 71 -7.12 -15.58 -9.22
CA ASN A 71 -7.41 -16.64 -10.18
C ASN A 71 -8.85 -17.17 -10.03
N ASN A 72 -9.26 -18.08 -10.91
CA ASN A 72 -10.61 -18.69 -10.89
C ASN A 72 -10.94 -19.48 -9.62
N SER A 73 -9.94 -19.75 -8.76
CA SER A 73 -10.09 -20.43 -7.48
C SER A 73 -10.11 -19.45 -6.29
N SER A 74 -10.25 -18.14 -6.55
CA SER A 74 -10.22 -17.09 -5.52
C SER A 74 -8.91 -17.01 -4.74
N THR A 75 -7.80 -17.44 -5.34
CA THR A 75 -6.46 -17.28 -4.78
C THR A 75 -5.78 -16.06 -5.42
N PRO A 76 -5.14 -15.17 -4.64
CA PRO A 76 -4.38 -14.07 -5.20
C PRO A 76 -3.32 -14.56 -6.20
N ILE A 77 -3.22 -13.88 -7.34
CA ILE A 77 -2.13 -14.15 -8.30
C ILE A 77 -0.80 -13.64 -7.72
N ASN A 78 -0.83 -12.54 -6.96
CA ASN A 78 0.34 -11.94 -6.34
C ASN A 78 0.09 -11.70 -4.83
N ASN A 79 0.62 -12.59 -3.99
CA ASN A 79 0.47 -12.49 -2.52
C ASN A 79 1.11 -11.23 -1.94
N LYS A 80 2.27 -10.82 -2.46
CA LYS A 80 2.99 -9.60 -2.06
C LYS A 80 2.10 -8.37 -2.23
N SER A 81 1.44 -8.24 -3.37
CA SER A 81 0.53 -7.13 -3.70
C SER A 81 -0.65 -7.05 -2.74
N VAL A 82 -1.27 -8.18 -2.42
CA VAL A 82 -2.37 -8.24 -1.44
C VAL A 82 -1.90 -7.85 -0.04
N LEU A 83 -0.70 -8.26 0.36
CA LEU A 83 -0.15 -7.88 1.66
C LEU A 83 0.17 -6.39 1.72
N TYR A 84 0.75 -5.81 0.67
CA TYR A 84 0.98 -4.36 0.60
C TYR A 84 -0.34 -3.60 0.68
N ALA A 85 -1.35 -3.98 -0.12
CA ALA A 85 -2.66 -3.33 -0.14
C ALA A 85 -3.41 -3.43 1.21
N ARG A 86 -3.22 -4.51 1.96
CA ARG A 86 -3.81 -4.67 3.30
C ARG A 86 -3.15 -3.78 4.35
N ASN A 87 -1.86 -3.49 4.19
CA ASN A 87 -1.05 -2.72 5.12
C ASN A 87 -0.84 -1.26 4.66
N SER A 88 -1.55 -0.82 3.63
CA SER A 88 -1.56 0.57 3.15
C SER A 88 -2.99 1.08 2.96
N ASP A 89 -3.18 2.39 2.81
CA ASP A 89 -4.48 3.02 2.59
C ASP A 89 -4.96 2.91 1.14
N GLY A 90 -4.00 2.78 0.22
CA GLY A 90 -4.26 2.45 -1.17
C GLY A 90 -3.16 1.57 -1.76
N TYR A 91 -3.48 0.92 -2.87
CA TYR A 91 -2.53 0.15 -3.66
C TYR A 91 -2.68 0.48 -5.14
N LEU A 92 -1.56 0.70 -5.82
CA LEU A 92 -1.52 0.94 -7.26
C LEU A 92 -1.02 -0.33 -7.96
N THR A 93 -1.86 -0.90 -8.81
CA THR A 93 -1.48 -1.98 -9.73
C THR A 93 -0.51 -1.47 -10.79
N ASP A 94 0.41 -2.34 -11.19
CA ASP A 94 1.42 -2.03 -12.20
C ASP A 94 0.78 -1.68 -13.56
N PHE A 95 1.38 -0.72 -14.25
CA PHE A 95 0.89 -0.15 -15.51
C PHE A 95 0.87 -1.15 -16.67
N GLY A 96 1.60 -2.27 -16.55
CA GLY A 96 1.63 -3.36 -17.52
C GLY A 96 0.63 -4.49 -17.26
N ASP A 97 0.06 -4.57 -16.06
CA ASP A 97 -0.93 -5.58 -15.70
C ASP A 97 -2.33 -5.07 -16.07
N ASN A 98 -2.99 -5.75 -17.00
CA ASN A 98 -4.32 -5.40 -17.51
C ASN A 98 -5.45 -5.71 -16.51
N ALA A 99 -5.22 -5.52 -15.21
CA ALA A 99 -6.25 -5.65 -14.20
C ALA A 99 -7.26 -4.51 -14.36
N TYR A 100 -8.26 -4.76 -15.20
CA TYR A 100 -9.40 -3.89 -15.41
C TYR A 100 -10.10 -3.69 -14.06
N SER A 101 -9.96 -2.48 -13.50
CA SER A 101 -10.63 -1.91 -12.32
C SER A 101 -9.87 -1.99 -10.99
N ASN A 102 -9.09 -0.93 -10.71
CA ASN A 102 -8.80 -0.51 -9.34
C ASN A 102 -10.08 -0.06 -8.59
N GLU A 103 -11.19 0.17 -9.31
CA GLU A 103 -12.48 0.65 -8.75
C GLU A 103 -13.01 -0.26 -7.64
N LYS A 104 -12.91 -1.59 -7.77
CA LYS A 104 -13.38 -2.52 -6.73
C LYS A 104 -12.62 -2.40 -5.40
N TYR A 105 -11.39 -1.90 -5.41
CA TYR A 105 -10.56 -1.77 -4.21
C TYR A 105 -10.59 -0.35 -3.64
N SER A 106 -10.58 0.69 -4.48
CA SER A 106 -10.62 2.10 -4.05
C SER A 106 -11.94 2.46 -3.36
N GLU A 107 -13.07 1.92 -3.82
CA GLU A 107 -14.38 2.20 -3.22
C GLU A 107 -14.56 1.61 -1.81
N ALA A 108 -13.81 0.55 -1.46
CA ALA A 108 -13.99 -0.16 -0.20
C ALA A 108 -13.37 0.54 1.02
N LYS A 109 -12.32 1.37 0.83
CA LYS A 109 -11.65 2.12 1.91
C LYS A 109 -12.09 3.59 1.96
N TRP A 110 -12.14 4.29 0.82
CA TRP A 110 -12.47 5.72 0.79
C TRP A 110 -13.93 6.04 1.17
N ASN A 111 -14.88 5.14 0.87
CA ASN A 111 -16.27 5.33 1.29
C ASN A 111 -16.50 4.99 2.78
N LYS A 112 -15.53 4.37 3.47
CA LYS A 112 -15.62 4.06 4.91
C LYS A 112 -14.98 5.12 5.80
N SER A 113 -14.08 5.95 5.28
CA SER A 113 -13.41 7.02 6.04
C SER A 113 -14.23 8.31 6.14
N GLY A 114 -15.31 8.46 5.36
CA GLY A 114 -16.17 9.65 5.46
C GLY A 114 -15.48 10.97 5.07
N ILE A 115 -14.33 10.90 4.42
CA ILE A 115 -13.61 12.07 3.89
C ILE A 115 -14.27 12.43 2.56
N ARG A 116 -15.00 13.54 2.55
CA ARG A 116 -15.51 14.21 1.34
C ARG A 116 -14.56 15.32 0.94
#